data_AF-A0A9E7BI32-F1
#
_entry.id   AF-A0A9E7BI32-F1
#
_cell.length_a   1.000
_cell.length_b   1.000
_cell.length_c   1.000
_cell.angle_alpha   90.00
_cell.angle_beta   90.00
_cell.angle_gamma   90.00
#
_symmetry.space_group_name_H-M   'P 1'
#
loop_
_entity.id
_entity.type
_entity.pdbx_description
1 polymer ?
#
loop_
_entity_poly.entity_id
_entity_poly.type
_entity_poly.pdbx_seq_one_letter_code
_entity_poly.pdbx_strand_id
1 'polypeptide(L)'
;MVITIEDDVQSLLELLWIREAWQLDPPGAELPPVLVDTPPAIGDALRRSAPIGAWADAWPRVWEQVLHHAGAPRDPGIFDRLQASADGSDERARLLHELVGTSWREEVGDDAITDDAQQWLHAQFERRAALLPAAFEAQPERVALEALIEAWRCGLTTIVEIPCRGTFARRIGPHAILITAESRGDPVRYRGALEAFC
;
A
#
# COMPACT_ATOMS: atom_id res chain seq x y z
N MET A 1 -8.53 0.61 22.17
CA MET A 1 -8.49 0.95 20.73
C MET A 1 -7.07 0.72 20.24
N VAL A 2 -6.91 -0.13 19.23
CA VAL A 2 -5.63 -0.34 18.55
C VAL A 2 -5.91 -0.12 17.07
N ILE A 3 -5.12 0.74 16.44
CA ILE A 3 -5.16 1.03 15.01
C ILE A 3 -3.75 0.78 14.48
N THR A 4 -3.66 0.04 13.39
CA THR A 4 -2.41 -0.19 12.66
C THR A 4 -2.32 0.80 11.51
N ILE A 5 -1.18 1.47 11.38
CA ILE A 5 -0.86 2.30 10.23
C ILE A 5 0.13 1.52 9.37
N GLU A 6 -0.26 1.20 8.14
CA GLU A 6 0.59 0.58 7.13
C GLU A 6 1.00 1.65 6.12
N ASP A 7 2.10 2.35 6.40
CA ASP A 7 2.65 3.42 5.55
C ASP A 7 3.88 2.97 4.73
N ASP A 8 4.27 1.69 4.83
CA ASP A 8 5.41 1.09 4.15
C ASP A 8 5.12 -0.30 3.56
N VAL A 9 3.95 -0.46 2.93
CA VAL A 9 3.65 -1.70 2.21
C VAL A 9 4.48 -1.76 0.92
N GLN A 10 5.62 -2.45 0.98
CA GLN A 10 6.60 -2.53 -0.10
C GLN A 10 5.97 -2.91 -1.45
N SER A 11 5.09 -3.91 -1.49
CA SER A 11 4.43 -4.33 -2.72
C SER A 11 3.51 -3.25 -3.33
N LEU A 12 2.87 -2.39 -2.50
CA LEU A 12 2.11 -1.25 -3.03
C LEU A 12 3.04 -0.18 -3.59
N LEU A 13 4.16 0.09 -2.92
CA LEU A 13 5.15 1.06 -3.39
C LEU A 13 5.81 0.60 -4.69
N GLU A 14 6.13 -0.68 -4.82
CA GLU A 14 6.63 -1.29 -6.05
C GLU A 14 5.62 -1.10 -7.19
N LEU A 15 4.34 -1.38 -6.96
CA LEU A 15 3.31 -1.18 -7.98
C LEU A 15 3.17 0.29 -8.39
N LEU A 16 3.18 1.22 -7.43
CA LEU A 16 3.14 2.66 -7.73
C LEU A 16 4.37 3.10 -8.53
N TRP A 17 5.56 2.61 -8.16
CA TRP A 17 6.78 2.87 -8.90
C TRP A 17 6.69 2.32 -10.33
N ILE A 18 6.23 1.07 -10.51
CA ILE A 18 6.06 0.44 -11.82
C ILE A 18 5.14 1.31 -12.69
N ARG A 19 3.99 1.74 -12.14
CA ARG A 19 3.03 2.55 -12.87
C ARG A 19 3.64 3.86 -13.36
N GLU A 20 4.36 4.57 -12.51
CA GLU A 20 4.88 5.90 -12.83
C GLU A 20 6.17 5.84 -13.67
N ALA A 21 7.13 5.00 -13.30
CA ALA A 21 8.41 4.86 -14.01
C ALA A 21 8.20 4.31 -15.41
N TRP A 22 7.32 3.31 -15.56
CA TRP A 22 6.90 2.80 -16.85
C TRP A 22 5.69 3.51 -17.41
N GLN A 23 5.25 4.68 -16.89
CA GLN A 23 4.16 5.48 -17.45
C GLN A 23 2.98 4.62 -17.95
N LEU A 24 2.55 3.67 -17.12
CA LEU A 24 1.43 2.79 -17.43
C LEU A 24 0.15 3.62 -17.37
N ASP A 25 -0.79 3.32 -18.25
CA ASP A 25 -2.14 3.88 -18.24
C ASP A 25 -3.15 2.76 -17.94
N PRO A 26 -3.14 2.21 -16.70
CA PRO A 26 -4.03 1.12 -16.35
C PRO A 26 -5.49 1.59 -16.34
N PRO A 27 -6.45 0.75 -16.78
CA PRO A 27 -7.86 1.11 -16.75
C PRO A 27 -8.42 1.06 -15.31
N GLY A 28 -9.26 2.04 -14.95
CA GLY A 28 -9.99 2.02 -13.68
C GLY A 28 -10.35 3.42 -13.16
N ALA A 29 -11.50 3.55 -12.51
CA ALA A 29 -11.98 4.83 -11.98
C ALA A 29 -11.47 5.13 -10.54
N GLU A 30 -11.09 4.10 -9.79
CA GLU A 30 -10.67 4.20 -8.39
C GLU A 30 -9.18 3.93 -8.18
N LEU A 31 -8.38 4.25 -9.19
CA LEU A 31 -6.93 4.09 -9.12
C LEU A 31 -6.33 5.16 -8.21
N PRO A 32 -5.22 4.85 -7.52
CA PRO A 32 -4.57 5.83 -6.67
C PRO A 32 -4.09 7.03 -7.51
N PRO A 33 -4.03 8.26 -6.97
CA PRO A 33 -3.48 9.41 -7.68
C PRO A 33 -1.99 9.23 -7.99
N VAL A 34 -1.40 10.19 -8.71
CA VAL A 34 0.05 10.18 -9.02
C VAL A 34 0.91 10.32 -7.77
N LEU A 35 2.14 9.78 -7.82
CA LEU A 35 3.10 9.87 -6.71
C LEU A 35 3.47 11.33 -6.36
N VAL A 36 3.71 11.60 -5.07
CA VAL A 36 4.27 12.89 -4.62
C VAL A 36 5.67 13.09 -5.21
N ASP A 37 6.50 12.06 -5.11
CA ASP A 37 7.83 12.01 -5.70
C ASP A 37 7.86 10.97 -6.81
N THR A 38 7.61 11.43 -8.04
CA THR A 38 7.57 10.58 -9.23
C THR A 38 8.97 10.08 -9.57
N PRO A 39 9.18 8.76 -9.74
CA PRO A 39 10.46 8.23 -10.21
C PRO A 39 10.79 8.73 -11.62
N PRO A 40 12.08 8.74 -12.01
CA PRO A 40 12.47 8.98 -13.39
C PRO A 40 11.78 7.99 -14.33
N ALA A 41 11.35 8.48 -15.50
CA ALA A 41 10.76 7.62 -16.52
C ALA A 41 11.81 6.66 -17.08
N ILE A 42 11.40 5.41 -17.30
CA ILE A 42 12.22 4.42 -17.98
C ILE A 42 12.50 4.87 -19.41
N GLY A 43 13.75 4.76 -19.84
CA GLY A 43 14.19 5.21 -21.15
C GLY A 43 13.39 4.58 -22.30
N ASP A 44 13.07 5.41 -23.31
CA ASP A 44 12.19 5.05 -24.43
C ASP A 44 12.54 3.74 -25.14
N ALA A 45 13.83 3.42 -25.27
CA ALA A 45 14.27 2.19 -25.92
C ALA A 45 13.82 0.95 -25.15
N LEU A 46 14.01 0.94 -23.83
CA LEU A 46 13.62 -0.16 -22.95
C LEU A 46 12.09 -0.25 -22.83
N ARG A 47 11.43 0.91 -22.73
CA ARG A 47 9.97 1.01 -22.76
C ARG A 47 9.34 0.37 -23.99
N ARG A 48 9.90 0.62 -25.19
CA ARG A 48 9.37 0.06 -26.45
C ARG A 48 9.52 -1.45 -26.56
N SER A 49 10.53 -2.05 -25.92
CA SER A 49 10.73 -3.50 -25.91
C SER A 49 9.92 -4.20 -24.81
N ALA A 50 9.44 -3.47 -23.80
CA ALA A 50 8.70 -4.03 -22.69
C ALA A 50 7.23 -4.29 -23.06
N PRO A 51 6.57 -5.29 -22.43
CA PRO A 51 5.17 -5.62 -22.67
C PRO A 51 4.21 -4.65 -21.93
N ILE A 52 4.33 -3.35 -22.20
CA ILE A 52 3.62 -2.27 -21.51
C ILE A 52 2.10 -2.47 -21.46
N GLY A 53 1.49 -2.92 -22.56
CA GLY A 53 0.05 -3.18 -22.60
C GLY A 53 -0.37 -4.27 -21.62
N ALA A 54 0.35 -5.40 -21.62
CA ALA A 54 0.06 -6.51 -20.70
C ALA A 54 0.27 -6.11 -19.23
N TRP A 55 1.27 -5.27 -18.95
CA TRP A 55 1.50 -4.73 -17.62
C TRP A 55 0.39 -3.77 -17.18
N ALA A 56 -0.05 -2.86 -18.06
CA ALA A 56 -1.15 -1.95 -17.77
C ALA A 56 -2.47 -2.71 -17.49
N ASP A 57 -2.74 -3.79 -18.23
CA ASP A 57 -3.91 -4.64 -18.02
C ASP A 57 -3.83 -5.46 -16.72
N ALA A 58 -2.63 -5.93 -16.35
CA ALA A 58 -2.43 -6.72 -15.13
C ALA A 58 -2.44 -5.87 -13.85
N TRP A 59 -1.96 -4.62 -13.96
CA TRP A 59 -1.72 -3.75 -12.80
C TRP A 59 -2.92 -3.57 -11.87
N PRO A 60 -4.15 -3.25 -12.34
CA PRO A 60 -5.30 -3.10 -11.45
C PRO A 60 -5.58 -4.36 -10.63
N ARG A 61 -5.45 -5.54 -11.24
CA ARG A 61 -5.72 -6.82 -10.55
C ARG A 61 -4.71 -7.08 -9.43
N VAL A 62 -3.42 -6.89 -9.72
CA VAL A 62 -2.36 -7.08 -8.72
C VAL A 62 -2.47 -6.01 -7.63
N TRP A 63 -2.79 -4.77 -8.00
CA TRP A 63 -3.07 -3.69 -7.04
C TRP A 63 -4.19 -4.05 -6.06
N GLU A 64 -5.34 -4.52 -6.54
CA GLU A 64 -6.44 -4.93 -5.66
C GLU A 64 -6.04 -6.11 -4.75
N GLN A 65 -5.31 -7.11 -5.27
CA GLN A 65 -4.84 -8.25 -4.45
C GLN A 65 -3.91 -7.79 -3.32
N VAL A 66 -2.89 -6.99 -3.65
CA VAL A 66 -1.93 -6.46 -2.66
C VAL A 66 -2.66 -5.56 -1.64
N LEU A 67 -3.58 -4.74 -2.11
CA LEU A 67 -4.31 -3.81 -1.25
C LEU A 67 -5.27 -4.53 -0.29
N HIS A 68 -5.99 -5.55 -0.78
CA HIS A 68 -6.82 -6.39 0.08
C HIS A 68 -6.00 -7.12 1.14
N HIS A 69 -4.81 -7.62 0.77
CA HIS A 69 -3.88 -8.22 1.72
C HIS A 69 -3.41 -7.22 2.77
N ALA A 70 -2.98 -6.02 2.36
CA ALA A 70 -2.55 -4.96 3.27
C ALA A 70 -3.66 -4.49 4.22
N GLY A 71 -4.91 -4.52 3.78
CA GLY A 71 -6.08 -4.16 4.59
C GLY A 71 -6.63 -5.31 5.44
N ALA A 72 -6.12 -6.53 5.30
CA ALA A 72 -6.62 -7.68 6.05
C ALA A 72 -6.16 -7.64 7.52
N PRO A 73 -7.01 -8.06 8.48
CA PRO A 73 -6.57 -8.25 9.86
C PRO A 73 -5.42 -9.26 9.92
N ARG A 74 -4.33 -8.92 10.61
CA ARG A 74 -3.21 -9.84 10.82
C ARG A 74 -3.62 -10.96 11.77
N ASP A 75 -3.38 -12.22 11.39
CA ASP A 75 -3.50 -13.35 12.31
C ASP A 75 -2.30 -13.35 13.28
N PRO A 76 -2.52 -13.10 14.60
CA PRO A 76 -1.43 -13.10 15.57
C PRO A 76 -0.77 -14.49 15.74
N GLY A 77 -1.47 -15.58 15.39
CA GLY A 77 -0.96 -16.96 15.55
C GLY A 77 -0.21 -17.50 14.32
N ILE A 78 -0.09 -16.74 13.24
CA ILE A 78 0.45 -17.25 11.97
C ILE A 78 1.90 -17.73 12.09
N PHE A 79 2.72 -17.05 12.89
CA PHE A 79 4.11 -17.44 13.12
C PHE A 79 4.21 -18.76 13.90
N ASP A 80 3.35 -18.97 14.90
CA ASP A 80 3.31 -20.21 15.66
C ASP A 80 2.86 -21.39 14.76
N ARG A 81 1.84 -21.16 13.91
CA ARG A 81 1.40 -22.14 12.90
C ARG A 81 2.50 -22.46 11.89
N LEU A 82 3.24 -21.43 11.44
CA LEU A 82 4.39 -21.60 10.56
C LEU A 82 5.49 -22.43 11.21
N GLN A 83 5.85 -22.14 12.47
CA GLN A 83 6.87 -22.90 13.19
C GLN A 83 6.46 -24.36 13.43
N ALA A 84 5.17 -24.61 13.64
CA ALA A 84 4.62 -25.95 13.83
C ALA A 84 4.48 -26.75 12.52
N SER A 85 4.48 -26.08 11.36
CA SER A 85 4.35 -26.73 10.05
C SER A 85 5.64 -27.44 9.63
N ALA A 86 5.52 -28.59 8.97
CA ALA A 86 6.68 -29.32 8.44
C ALA A 86 7.32 -28.57 7.25
N ASP A 87 8.65 -28.61 7.16
CA ASP A 87 9.38 -28.03 6.04
C ASP A 87 8.95 -28.64 4.71
N GLY A 88 8.73 -27.79 3.71
CA GLY A 88 8.29 -28.19 2.37
C GLY A 88 6.83 -28.66 2.28
N SER A 89 6.03 -28.54 3.35
CA SER A 89 4.61 -28.91 3.31
C SER A 89 3.73 -27.87 2.60
N ASP A 90 2.64 -28.33 1.98
CA ASP A 90 1.62 -27.45 1.37
C ASP A 90 0.97 -26.52 2.39
N GLU A 91 0.92 -26.92 3.67
CA GLU A 91 0.45 -26.06 4.76
C GLU A 91 1.42 -24.90 4.99
N ARG A 92 2.72 -25.19 5.08
CA ARG A 92 3.75 -24.15 5.22
C ARG A 92 3.71 -23.18 4.05
N ALA A 93 3.58 -23.68 2.82
CA ALA A 93 3.48 -22.86 1.63
C ALA A 93 2.24 -21.93 1.68
N ARG A 94 1.08 -22.45 2.09
CA ARG A 94 -0.15 -21.64 2.26
C ARG A 94 0.00 -20.58 3.33
N LEU A 95 0.58 -20.91 4.49
CA LEU A 95 0.81 -19.95 5.57
C LEU A 95 1.82 -18.86 5.18
N LEU A 96 2.86 -19.20 4.41
CA LEU A 96 3.81 -18.21 3.89
C LEU A 96 3.11 -17.27 2.90
N HIS A 97 2.25 -17.80 2.03
CA HIS A 97 1.46 -16.97 1.12
C HIS A 97 0.46 -16.07 1.87
N GLU A 98 -0.21 -16.59 2.91
CA GLU A 98 -1.09 -15.79 3.78
C GLU A 98 -0.33 -14.72 4.56
N LEU A 99 0.96 -14.92 4.86
CA LEU A 99 1.77 -13.94 5.57
C LEU A 99 2.29 -12.84 4.64
N VAL A 100 2.86 -13.22 3.50
CA VAL A 100 3.56 -12.30 2.59
C VAL A 100 2.57 -11.61 1.64
N GLY A 101 1.49 -12.30 1.27
CA GLY A 101 0.57 -11.87 0.23
C GLY A 101 1.15 -12.06 -1.17
N THR A 102 0.37 -11.64 -2.16
CA THR A 102 0.78 -11.65 -3.57
C THR A 102 1.77 -10.52 -3.85
N SER A 103 2.70 -10.74 -4.78
CA SER A 103 3.57 -9.67 -5.30
C SER A 103 3.51 -9.56 -6.83
N TRP A 104 3.96 -8.42 -7.37
CA TRP A 104 4.10 -8.25 -8.82
C TRP A 104 5.02 -9.31 -9.45
N ARG A 105 6.12 -9.63 -8.78
CA ARG A 105 7.12 -10.60 -9.26
C ARG A 105 6.51 -11.99 -9.45
N GLU A 106 5.64 -12.41 -8.54
CA GLU A 106 4.97 -13.71 -8.61
C GLU A 106 3.91 -13.75 -9.72
N GLU A 107 3.17 -12.66 -9.92
CA GLU A 107 2.03 -12.61 -10.85
C GLU A 107 2.42 -12.33 -12.29
N VAL A 108 3.42 -11.47 -12.51
CA VAL A 108 3.77 -10.93 -13.82
C VAL A 108 5.24 -11.16 -14.17
N GLY A 109 6.10 -11.32 -13.18
CA GLY A 109 7.54 -11.48 -13.34
C GLY A 109 8.33 -10.25 -12.89
N ASP A 110 9.65 -10.36 -12.95
CA ASP A 110 10.58 -9.36 -12.39
C ASP A 110 11.03 -8.31 -13.42
N ASP A 111 10.70 -8.48 -14.70
CA ASP A 111 11.17 -7.64 -15.81
C ASP A 111 10.82 -6.14 -15.66
N ALA A 112 9.75 -5.84 -14.93
CA ALA A 112 9.35 -4.46 -14.67
C ALA A 112 10.18 -3.81 -13.56
N ILE A 113 10.82 -4.57 -12.67
CA ILE A 113 11.49 -4.03 -11.49
C ILE A 113 12.98 -3.88 -11.77
N THR A 114 13.44 -2.63 -11.81
CA THR A 114 14.85 -2.30 -12.11
C THR A 114 15.61 -1.90 -10.86
N ASP A 115 16.93 -1.75 -10.96
CA ASP A 115 17.77 -1.23 -9.87
C ASP A 115 17.35 0.18 -9.43
N ASP A 116 16.78 0.98 -10.35
CA ASP A 116 16.25 2.31 -10.04
C ASP A 116 15.03 2.23 -9.10
N ALA A 117 14.27 1.13 -9.14
CA ALA A 117 13.18 0.89 -8.21
C ALA A 117 13.69 0.76 -6.78
N GLN A 118 14.78 0.01 -6.57
CA GLN A 118 15.36 -0.19 -5.24
C GLN A 118 15.89 1.12 -4.65
N GLN A 119 16.55 1.93 -5.47
CA GLN A 119 17.03 3.25 -5.05
C GLN A 119 15.88 4.18 -4.69
N TRP A 120 14.82 4.19 -5.50
CA TRP A 120 13.64 5.00 -5.22
C TRP A 120 12.92 4.55 -3.95
N LEU A 121 12.72 3.24 -3.75
CA LEU A 121 12.10 2.69 -2.54
C LEU A 121 12.89 3.05 -1.29
N HIS A 122 14.22 2.94 -1.35
CA HIS A 122 15.09 3.35 -0.25
C HIS A 122 14.95 4.85 0.05
N ALA A 123 14.90 5.71 -0.99
CA ALA A 123 14.67 7.14 -0.81
C ALA A 123 13.29 7.46 -0.20
N GLN A 124 12.23 6.69 -0.54
CA GLN A 124 10.93 6.84 0.11
C GLN A 124 10.98 6.49 1.60
N PHE A 125 11.68 5.41 1.94
CA PHE A 125 11.88 5.01 3.34
C PHE A 125 12.56 6.13 4.14
N GLU A 126 13.69 6.66 3.66
CA GLU A 126 14.42 7.74 4.32
C GLU A 126 13.57 9.00 4.53
N ARG A 127 12.75 9.37 3.53
CA ARG A 127 11.85 10.52 3.65
C ARG A 127 10.77 10.31 4.71
N ARG A 128 10.14 9.13 4.75
CA ARG A 128 9.15 8.84 5.80
C ARG A 128 9.78 8.87 7.19
N ALA A 129 10.97 8.27 7.35
CA ALA A 129 11.70 8.32 8.60
C ALA A 129 11.98 9.77 9.06
N ALA A 130 12.27 10.68 8.12
CA ALA A 130 12.49 12.10 8.40
C ALA A 130 11.20 12.89 8.71
N LEU A 131 10.03 12.42 8.26
CA LEU A 131 8.73 13.08 8.44
C LEU A 131 7.99 12.66 9.70
N LEU A 132 8.55 11.74 10.50
CA LEU A 132 7.93 11.31 11.76
C LEU A 132 7.67 12.53 12.68
N PRO A 133 6.43 12.73 13.16
CA PRO A 133 6.11 13.86 14.01
C PRO A 133 7.02 13.89 15.24
N ALA A 134 7.72 15.01 15.43
CA ALA A 134 8.61 15.19 16.58
C ALA A 134 7.85 15.15 17.93
N ALA A 135 6.54 15.46 17.92
CA ALA A 135 5.68 15.45 19.10
C ALA A 135 4.50 14.49 18.91
N PHE A 136 4.25 13.67 19.92
CA PHE A 136 3.16 12.69 19.94
C PHE A 136 1.77 13.30 19.76
N GLU A 137 1.52 14.47 20.36
CA GLU A 137 0.24 15.18 20.27
C GLU A 137 -0.06 15.71 18.84
N ALA A 138 0.97 15.85 18.01
CA ALA A 138 0.83 16.31 16.63
C ALA A 138 0.53 15.16 15.65
N GLN A 139 0.43 13.92 16.11
CA GLN A 139 0.09 12.79 15.24
C GLN A 139 -1.33 12.94 14.68
N PRO A 140 -1.56 12.64 13.39
CA PRO A 140 -2.88 12.75 12.77
C PRO A 140 -3.99 12.05 13.55
N GLU A 141 -3.71 10.86 14.07
CA GLU A 141 -4.64 10.03 14.85
C GLU A 141 -5.08 10.71 16.15
N ARG A 142 -4.21 11.54 16.74
CA ARG A 142 -4.49 12.29 17.97
C ARG A 142 -5.32 13.53 17.68
N VAL A 143 -5.00 14.24 16.61
CA VAL A 143 -5.75 15.43 16.19
C VAL A 143 -7.16 15.07 15.75
N ALA A 144 -7.35 13.92 15.10
CA ALA A 144 -8.65 13.42 14.65
C ALA A 144 -9.25 12.33 15.56
N LEU A 145 -8.86 12.29 16.84
CA LEU A 145 -9.16 11.17 17.75
C LEU A 145 -10.66 10.82 17.85
N GLU A 146 -11.55 11.81 17.91
CA GLU A 146 -12.99 11.57 18.01
C GLU A 146 -13.53 10.81 16.79
N ALA A 147 -13.18 11.26 15.57
CA ALA A 147 -13.58 10.58 14.35
C ALA A 147 -12.93 9.20 14.21
N LEU A 148 -11.69 9.05 14.68
CA LEU A 148 -11.00 7.76 14.70
C LEU A 148 -11.68 6.76 15.64
N ILE A 149 -12.15 7.22 16.80
CA ILE A 149 -12.91 6.37 17.74
C ILE A 149 -14.21 5.89 17.10
N GLU A 150 -14.94 6.76 16.40
CA GLU A 150 -16.17 6.34 15.72
C GLU A 150 -15.89 5.36 14.57
N ALA A 151 -14.89 5.65 13.73
CA ALA A 151 -14.48 4.72 12.67
C ALA A 151 -14.04 3.35 13.24
N TRP A 152 -13.31 3.35 14.37
CA TRP A 152 -12.92 2.12 15.08
C TRP A 152 -14.13 1.34 15.60
N ARG A 153 -15.16 2.02 16.13
CA ARG A 153 -16.43 1.38 16.53
C ARG A 153 -17.17 0.78 15.34
N CYS A 154 -17.05 1.37 14.15
CA CYS A 154 -17.55 0.82 12.89
C CYS A 154 -16.69 -0.33 12.34
N GLY A 155 -15.59 -0.68 13.01
CA GLY A 155 -14.74 -1.84 12.69
C GLY A 155 -13.42 -1.50 12.03
N LEU A 156 -13.03 -0.22 11.92
CA LEU A 156 -11.72 0.18 11.39
C LEU A 156 -10.61 -0.32 12.32
N THR A 157 -9.66 -1.07 11.78
CA THR A 157 -8.45 -1.51 12.51
C THR A 157 -7.17 -1.12 11.80
N THR A 158 -7.22 -0.89 10.48
CA THR A 158 -6.02 -0.68 9.66
C THR A 158 -6.19 0.53 8.75
N ILE A 159 -5.18 1.38 8.68
CA ILE A 159 -5.10 2.50 7.74
C ILE A 159 -3.90 2.23 6.85
N VAL A 160 -4.13 2.05 5.57
CA VAL A 160 -3.08 1.87 4.56
C VAL A 160 -2.81 3.22 3.93
N GLU A 161 -1.59 3.72 4.07
CA GLU A 161 -1.16 5.00 3.53
C GLU A 161 -0.34 4.82 2.25
N ILE A 162 -0.60 5.66 1.24
CA ILE A 162 0.19 5.70 0.00
C ILE A 162 0.76 7.10 -0.26
N PRO A 163 2.00 7.21 -0.80
CA PRO A 163 2.68 8.48 -1.02
C PRO A 163 2.24 9.16 -2.33
N CYS A 164 0.93 9.30 -2.51
CA CYS A 164 0.32 9.93 -3.69
C CYS A 164 -0.22 11.33 -3.37
N ARG A 165 -0.28 12.18 -4.39
CA ARG A 165 -0.72 13.57 -4.30
C ARG A 165 -2.24 13.68 -4.21
N GLY A 166 -2.71 14.76 -3.61
CA GLY A 166 -4.11 15.13 -3.63
C GLY A 166 -4.96 14.42 -2.57
N THR A 167 -6.27 14.67 -2.65
CA THR A 167 -7.24 14.08 -1.72
C THR A 167 -7.74 12.76 -2.27
N PHE A 168 -7.47 11.68 -1.56
CA PHE A 168 -7.91 10.34 -1.92
C PHE A 168 -8.01 9.49 -0.67
N ALA A 169 -9.21 8.92 -0.47
CA ALA A 169 -9.48 7.92 0.53
C ALA A 169 -10.54 6.96 -0.01
N ARG A 170 -10.36 5.66 0.22
CA ARG A 170 -11.39 4.64 -0.08
C ARG A 170 -11.35 3.50 0.91
N ARG A 171 -12.50 2.93 1.22
CA ARG A 171 -12.61 1.74 2.06
C ARG A 171 -12.06 0.52 1.31
N ILE A 172 -11.23 -0.28 1.98
CA ILE A 172 -10.62 -1.50 1.45
C ILE A 172 -11.01 -2.68 2.34
N GLY A 173 -12.19 -3.23 2.06
CA GLY A 173 -12.79 -4.29 2.88
C GLY A 173 -13.42 -3.80 4.18
N PRO A 174 -13.75 -4.72 5.10
CA PRO A 174 -14.54 -4.39 6.28
C PRO A 174 -13.77 -3.61 7.36
N HIS A 175 -12.44 -3.72 7.39
CA HIS A 175 -11.61 -3.29 8.52
C HIS A 175 -10.54 -2.26 8.16
N ALA A 176 -10.47 -1.83 6.90
CA ALA A 176 -9.38 -0.98 6.46
C ALA A 176 -9.81 0.13 5.50
N ILE A 177 -9.03 1.21 5.51
CA ILE A 177 -9.15 2.35 4.59
C ILE A 177 -7.78 2.61 3.93
N LEU A 178 -7.79 2.85 2.63
CA LEU A 178 -6.65 3.35 1.86
C LEU A 178 -6.74 4.87 1.86
N ILE A 179 -5.65 5.56 2.17
CA ILE A 179 -5.58 7.01 2.21
C ILE A 179 -4.24 7.52 1.65
N THR A 180 -4.24 8.70 1.07
CA THR A 180 -3.00 9.40 0.71
C THR A 180 -2.32 10.03 1.92
N ALA A 181 -0.99 10.08 1.91
CA ALA A 181 -0.20 10.78 2.93
C ALA A 181 -0.67 12.24 3.12
N GLU A 182 -0.97 12.95 2.03
CA GLU A 182 -1.52 14.31 2.07
C GLU A 182 -2.90 14.39 2.75
N SER A 183 -3.77 13.40 2.55
CA SER A 183 -5.11 13.40 3.18
C SER A 183 -5.02 13.08 4.66
N ARG A 184 -4.12 12.16 5.07
CA ARG A 184 -3.90 11.85 6.49
C ARG A 184 -3.22 13.01 7.22
N GLY A 185 -2.27 13.69 6.59
CA GLY A 185 -1.58 14.84 7.16
C GLY A 185 -2.45 16.10 7.35
N ASP A 186 -3.59 16.19 6.69
CA ASP A 186 -4.55 17.29 6.82
C ASP A 186 -5.70 16.89 7.78
N PRO A 187 -5.87 17.57 8.93
CA PRO A 187 -6.89 17.20 9.92
C PRO A 187 -8.33 17.19 9.41
N VAL A 188 -8.67 18.06 8.44
CA VAL A 188 -10.03 18.16 7.90
C VAL A 188 -10.28 17.02 6.92
N ARG A 189 -9.33 16.76 6.03
CA ARG A 189 -9.43 15.66 5.05
C ARG A 189 -9.40 14.31 5.74
N TYR A 190 -8.54 14.14 6.74
CA TYR A 190 -8.44 12.90 7.48
C TYR A 190 -9.73 12.58 8.24
N ARG A 191 -10.30 13.59 8.92
CA ARG A 191 -11.60 13.44 9.58
C ARG A 191 -12.69 13.02 8.59
N GLY A 192 -12.79 13.69 7.45
CA GLY A 192 -13.78 13.33 6.42
C GLY A 192 -13.60 11.91 5.89
N ALA A 193 -12.35 11.44 5.74
CA ALA A 193 -12.07 10.06 5.35
C ALA A 193 -12.49 9.04 6.42
N LEU A 194 -12.24 9.34 7.70
CA LEU A 194 -12.64 8.48 8.83
C LEU A 194 -14.17 8.42 8.98
N GLU A 195 -14.86 9.54 8.81
CA GLU A 195 -16.32 9.61 8.85
C GLU A 195 -16.97 8.84 7.70
N ALA A 196 -16.37 8.87 6.51
CA ALA A 196 -16.86 8.14 5.34
C ALA A 196 -16.70 6.61 5.44
N PHE A 197 -16.02 6.09 6.47
CA PHE A 197 -15.80 4.65 6.64
C PHE A 197 -17.04 3.89 7.14
N CYS A 198 -17.91 4.54 7.93
CA CYS A 198 -18.94 3.91 8.77
C CYS A 198 -20.19 3.33 8.06
#